data_AF-A0AAD5GN13-F1
#
_entry.id   AF-A0AAD5GN13-F1
#
_cell.length_a   1.000
_cell.length_b   1.000
_cell.length_c   1.000
_cell.angle_alpha   90.00
_cell.angle_beta   90.00
_cell.angle_gamma   90.00
#
_symmetry.space_group_name_H-M   'P 1'
#
loop_
_entity.id
_entity.type
_entity.pdbx_description
1 polymer ?
#
loop_
_entity_poly.entity_id
_entity_poly.type
_entity_poly.pdbx_seq_one_letter_code
_entity_poly.pdbx_strand_id
1 'polypeptide(L)'
;MATLRIQIHPTTHKTHPHQKTTYTPFISCSMQQPPQNNIKVVVNGAAKEIGMAAVLAVTKSRGMEVAGAVDSHLVGQDIGKVCGMEEALEIPIINDLTMVLGSISQVMNLFTRVKPNIFRI
;
A
#
# COMPACT_ATOMS: atom_id res chain seq x y z
N MET A 1 7.29 2.20 -20.70
CA MET A 1 7.96 2.84 -19.55
C MET A 1 8.23 4.30 -19.92
N ALA A 2 7.40 5.22 -19.45
CA ALA A 2 7.48 6.63 -19.87
C ALA A 2 8.49 7.38 -18.99
N THR A 3 9.49 8.00 -19.60
CA THR A 3 10.42 8.90 -18.92
C THR A 3 9.86 10.31 -18.97
N LEU A 4 9.53 10.90 -17.81
CA LEU A 4 9.12 12.29 -17.73
C LEU A 4 10.37 13.14 -17.50
N ARG A 5 10.90 13.76 -18.55
CA ARG A 5 11.97 14.76 -18.47
C ARG A 5 11.36 16.11 -18.14
N ILE A 6 11.60 16.61 -16.94
CA ILE A 6 11.25 17.99 -16.57
C ILE A 6 12.47 18.87 -16.86
N GLN A 7 12.38 19.71 -17.91
CA GLN A 7 13.35 20.77 -18.15
C GLN A 7 12.94 22.01 -17.36
N ILE A 8 13.61 22.25 -16.23
CA ILE A 8 13.43 23.48 -15.49
C ILE A 8 14.26 24.56 -16.19
N HIS A 9 13.59 25.49 -16.87
CA HIS A 9 14.22 26.70 -17.39
C HIS A 9 14.25 27.75 -16.26
N PRO A 10 15.42 28.17 -15.78
CA PRO A 10 15.51 29.27 -14.83
C PRO A 10 15.25 30.59 -15.56
N THR A 11 14.13 31.26 -15.23
CA THR A 11 13.92 32.66 -15.60
C THR A 11 14.91 33.53 -14.83
N THR A 12 15.86 34.10 -15.55
CA THR A 12 16.94 34.94 -15.05
C THR A 12 16.41 36.33 -14.69
N HIS A 13 16.37 36.68 -13.41
CA HIS A 13 16.31 38.09 -12.98
C HIS A 13 17.72 38.67 -13.04
N LYS A 14 17.89 39.76 -13.79
CA LYS A 14 19.19 40.38 -14.11
C LYS A 14 19.77 41.14 -12.92
N THR A 15 21.02 40.84 -12.55
CA THR A 15 22.03 41.88 -12.22
C THR A 15 23.46 41.30 -12.19
N HIS A 16 24.34 41.98 -12.95
CA HIS A 16 25.82 42.00 -12.96
C HIS A 16 26.63 40.86 -13.63
N PRO A 17 27.68 41.21 -14.43
CA PRO A 17 28.46 40.24 -15.20
C PRO A 17 29.71 39.80 -14.43
N HIS A 18 29.82 38.52 -14.11
CA HIS A 18 31.12 37.87 -13.91
C HIS A 18 31.04 36.46 -14.46
N GLN A 19 31.83 36.19 -15.50
CA GLN A 19 31.97 34.89 -16.17
C GLN A 19 32.23 33.78 -15.15
N LYS A 20 31.38 32.74 -15.11
CA LYS A 20 31.74 31.39 -14.64
C LYS A 20 30.89 30.33 -15.37
N THR A 21 31.60 29.33 -15.87
CA THR A 21 31.23 28.07 -16.53
C THR A 21 29.81 27.56 -16.26
N THR A 22 29.05 27.35 -17.33
CA THR A 22 27.72 26.74 -17.35
C THR A 22 27.81 25.24 -17.01
N TYR A 23 27.72 24.92 -15.72
CA TYR A 23 27.42 23.58 -15.27
C TYR A 23 25.90 23.48 -15.10
N THR A 24 25.20 22.80 -16.00
CA THR A 24 23.78 22.45 -15.83
C THR A 24 23.72 21.16 -15.01
N PRO A 25 23.36 21.20 -13.71
CA PRO A 25 23.20 19.98 -12.95
C PRO A 25 21.94 19.26 -13.44
N PHE A 26 22.12 18.19 -14.20
CA PHE A 26 21.05 17.23 -14.45
C PHE A 26 20.89 16.37 -13.19
N ILE A 27 19.96 16.76 -12.31
CA ILE A 27 19.54 15.89 -11.22
C ILE A 27 18.55 14.88 -11.82
N SER A 28 19.06 13.72 -12.21
CA SER A 28 18.24 12.59 -12.64
C SER A 28 17.77 11.83 -11.40
N CYS A 29 16.61 12.21 -10.87
CA CYS A 29 15.93 11.42 -9.85
C CYS A 29 15.27 10.22 -10.55
N SER A 30 15.87 9.04 -10.48
CA SER A 30 15.14 7.81 -10.73
C SER A 30 14.13 7.65 -9.59
N MET A 31 12.88 8.02 -9.85
CA MET A 31 11.76 7.65 -8.98
C MET A 31 11.60 6.13 -9.12
N GLN A 32 12.43 5.35 -8.41
CA GLN A 32 12.03 4.00 -8.04
C GLN A 32 10.76 4.18 -7.22
N GLN A 33 9.61 4.00 -7.88
CA GLN A 33 8.32 3.99 -7.24
C GLN A 33 8.44 2.96 -6.11
N PRO A 34 8.29 3.36 -4.82
CA PRO A 34 8.30 2.39 -3.74
C PRO A 34 7.27 1.31 -4.12
N PRO A 35 7.58 0.02 -3.87
CA PRO A 35 6.68 -1.07 -4.22
C PRO A 35 5.28 -0.67 -3.76
N GLN A 36 4.32 -0.69 -4.70
CA GLN A 36 2.93 -0.30 -4.48
C GLN A 36 2.32 -1.26 -3.45
N ASN A 37 2.65 -1.07 -2.17
CA ASN A 37 2.16 -1.93 -1.12
C ASN A 37 0.80 -1.37 -0.75
N ASN A 38 -0.25 -2.03 -1.24
CA ASN A 38 -1.60 -1.71 -0.82
C ASN A 38 -1.68 -1.85 0.71
N ILE A 39 -2.44 -0.96 1.34
CA ILE A 39 -2.77 -1.09 2.76
C ILE A 39 -3.66 -2.32 2.91
N LYS A 40 -3.14 -3.34 3.59
CA LYS A 40 -3.85 -4.56 3.95
C LYS A 40 -4.87 -4.25 5.04
N VAL A 41 -6.16 -4.42 4.76
CA VAL A 41 -7.25 -4.14 5.70
C VAL A 41 -7.90 -5.44 6.19
N VAL A 42 -8.04 -5.57 7.50
CA VAL A 42 -8.85 -6.63 8.11
C VAL A 42 -10.12 -6.01 8.67
N VAL A 43 -11.28 -6.58 8.33
CA VAL A 43 -12.59 -6.08 8.79
C VAL A 43 -13.14 -7.02 9.85
N ASN A 44 -13.34 -6.53 11.07
CA ASN A 44 -14.08 -7.23 12.13
C ASN A 44 -15.57 -6.87 12.07
N GLY A 45 -16.45 -7.84 12.26
CA GLY A 45 -17.87 -7.68 12.01
C GLY A 45 -18.20 -7.68 10.52
N ALA A 46 -17.43 -8.40 9.69
CA ALA A 46 -17.51 -8.34 8.24
C ALA A 46 -18.86 -8.79 7.66
N ALA A 47 -19.60 -9.64 8.38
CA ALA A 47 -20.92 -10.13 7.95
C ALA A 47 -22.07 -9.18 8.35
N LYS A 48 -21.77 -8.07 9.04
CA LYS A 48 -22.75 -7.05 9.44
C LYS A 48 -22.81 -5.92 8.43
N GLU A 49 -23.85 -5.10 8.52
CA GLU A 49 -24.16 -4.02 7.58
C GLU A 49 -22.99 -3.04 7.40
N ILE A 50 -22.37 -2.63 8.50
CA ILE A 50 -21.23 -1.71 8.49
C ILE A 50 -19.97 -2.40 7.96
N GLY A 51 -19.75 -3.66 8.32
CA GLY A 51 -18.61 -4.45 7.84
C GLY A 51 -18.65 -4.66 6.34
N MET A 52 -19.81 -5.02 5.79
CA MET A 52 -20.02 -5.15 4.35
C MET A 52 -19.78 -3.84 3.61
N ALA A 53 -20.29 -2.71 4.15
CA ALA A 53 -20.01 -1.39 3.57
C ALA A 53 -18.51 -1.06 3.58
N ALA A 54 -17.80 -1.41 4.65
CA ALA A 54 -16.36 -1.23 4.75
C ALA A 54 -15.59 -2.09 3.73
N VAL A 55 -15.97 -3.35 3.55
CA VAL A 55 -15.39 -4.24 2.51
C VAL A 55 -15.56 -3.61 1.12
N LEU A 56 -16.77 -3.17 0.77
CA LEU A 56 -17.03 -2.53 -0.51
C LEU A 56 -16.22 -1.25 -0.70
N ALA A 57 -16.08 -0.43 0.35
CA ALA A 57 -15.29 0.79 0.31
C ALA A 57 -13.80 0.51 0.11
N VAL A 58 -13.25 -0.47 0.83
CA VAL A 58 -11.84 -0.88 0.72
C VAL A 58 -11.53 -1.37 -0.68
N THR A 59 -12.36 -2.27 -1.23
CA THR A 59 -12.16 -2.82 -2.59
C THR A 59 -12.21 -1.74 -3.67
N LYS A 60 -13.06 -0.72 -3.51
CA LYS A 60 -13.15 0.42 -4.44
C LYS A 60 -12.02 1.44 -4.25
N SER A 61 -11.32 1.39 -3.12
CA SER A 61 -10.29 2.38 -2.77
C SER A 61 -8.96 2.05 -3.42
N ARG A 62 -8.29 3.07 -3.95
CA ARG A 62 -6.95 2.92 -4.50
C ARG A 62 -5.93 2.73 -3.39
N GLY A 63 -5.01 1.77 -3.57
CA GLY A 63 -3.93 1.55 -2.62
C GLY A 63 -4.36 0.83 -1.34
N MET A 64 -5.53 0.19 -1.35
CA MET A 64 -6.03 -0.64 -0.27
C MET A 64 -6.45 -1.99 -0.83
N GLU A 65 -6.45 -3.00 0.04
CA GLU A 65 -7.02 -4.31 -0.28
C GLU A 65 -7.57 -4.96 0.98
N VAL A 66 -8.63 -5.75 0.81
CA VAL A 66 -9.14 -6.57 1.90
C VAL A 66 -8.19 -7.75 2.06
N ALA A 67 -7.59 -7.85 3.25
CA ALA A 67 -6.66 -8.91 3.60
C ALA A 67 -7.30 -9.99 4.49
N GLY A 68 -8.45 -9.69 5.08
CA GLY A 68 -9.20 -10.66 5.88
C GLY A 68 -10.57 -10.14 6.33
N ALA A 69 -11.49 -11.07 6.53
CA ALA A 69 -12.85 -10.82 7.02
C ALA A 69 -13.09 -11.64 8.27
N VAL A 70 -13.44 -10.98 9.38
CA VAL A 70 -13.65 -11.62 10.68
C VAL A 70 -15.08 -11.41 11.16
N ASP A 71 -15.80 -12.50 11.41
CA ASP A 71 -17.14 -12.50 12.01
C ASP A 71 -17.46 -13.88 12.58
N SER A 72 -18.42 -13.94 13.51
CA SER A 72 -18.99 -15.20 14.01
C SER A 72 -20.09 -15.75 13.08
N HIS A 73 -20.66 -14.92 12.21
CA HIS A 73 -21.70 -15.32 11.26
C HIS A 73 -21.11 -15.59 9.88
N LEU A 74 -21.76 -16.49 9.12
CA LEU A 74 -21.39 -16.82 7.73
C LEU A 74 -19.94 -17.31 7.55
N VAL A 75 -19.36 -17.91 8.60
CA VAL A 75 -17.99 -18.45 8.59
C VAL A 75 -17.79 -19.42 7.42
N GLY A 76 -16.67 -19.28 6.71
CA GLY A 76 -16.31 -20.06 5.53
C GLY A 76 -16.91 -19.56 4.22
N GLN A 77 -17.87 -18.64 4.25
CA GLN A 77 -18.39 -18.00 3.04
C GLN A 77 -17.41 -16.96 2.51
N ASP A 78 -17.42 -16.75 1.19
CA ASP A 78 -16.64 -15.69 0.54
C ASP A 78 -17.26 -14.31 0.82
N ILE A 79 -16.46 -13.39 1.37
CA ILE A 79 -16.95 -12.06 1.74
C ILE A 79 -17.36 -11.21 0.52
N GLY A 80 -16.76 -11.42 -0.65
CA GLY A 80 -17.17 -10.74 -1.89
C GLY A 80 -18.58 -11.12 -2.32
N LYS A 81 -18.90 -12.42 -2.28
CA LYS A 81 -20.26 -12.94 -2.54
C LYS A 81 -21.26 -12.45 -1.50
N VAL A 82 -20.90 -12.45 -0.21
CA VAL A 82 -21.78 -11.92 0.85
C VAL A 82 -22.08 -10.43 0.63
N CYS A 83 -21.11 -9.65 0.14
CA CYS A 83 -21.29 -8.24 -0.19
C CYS A 83 -22.02 -8.00 -1.53
N GLY A 84 -22.43 -9.05 -2.25
CA GLY A 84 -23.12 -8.91 -3.54
C GLY A 84 -22.24 -8.39 -4.68
N MET A 85 -20.93 -8.64 -4.62
CA MET A 85 -20.01 -8.27 -5.68
C MET A 85 -20.14 -9.20 -6.90
N GLU A 86 -19.86 -8.69 -8.09
CA GLU A 86 -19.89 -9.49 -9.33
C GLU A 86 -18.79 -10.56 -9.34
N GLU A 87 -17.60 -10.21 -8.85
CA GLU A 87 -16.46 -11.10 -8.72
C GLU A 87 -16.21 -11.46 -7.25
N ALA A 88 -15.92 -12.74 -6.99
CA ALA A 88 -15.60 -13.22 -5.65
C ALA A 88 -14.25 -12.64 -5.21
N LEU A 89 -14.14 -12.27 -3.93
CA LEU A 89 -12.87 -11.78 -3.38
C LEU A 89 -11.91 -12.92 -3.03
N GLU A 90 -12.42 -14.15 -2.95
CA GLU A 90 -11.73 -15.36 -2.51
C GLU A 90 -11.18 -15.25 -1.08
N ILE A 91 -11.89 -14.50 -0.23
CA ILE A 91 -11.53 -14.26 1.17
C ILE A 91 -12.62 -14.87 2.04
N PRO A 92 -12.35 -16.00 2.71
CA PRO A 92 -13.33 -16.62 3.60
C PRO A 92 -13.53 -15.76 4.85
N ILE A 93 -14.76 -15.73 5.36
CA ILE A 93 -15.06 -15.18 6.69
C ILE A 93 -14.51 -16.16 7.73
N ILE A 94 -13.63 -15.69 8.60
CA ILE A 94 -12.97 -16.47 9.65
C ILE A 94 -13.44 -15.95 11.02
N ASN A 95 -13.66 -16.82 12.00
CA ASN A 95 -14.12 -16.42 13.34
C ASN A 95 -12.98 -16.09 14.32
N ASP A 96 -11.74 -16.24 13.87
CA ASP A 96 -10.53 -16.03 14.66
C ASP A 96 -9.66 -14.92 14.06
N LEU A 97 -9.68 -13.76 14.72
CA LEU A 97 -8.84 -12.62 14.34
C LEU A 97 -7.34 -12.93 14.44
N THR A 98 -6.94 -13.76 15.41
CA THR A 98 -5.52 -14.10 15.63
C THR A 98 -4.98 -14.96 14.50
N MET A 99 -5.80 -15.87 13.95
CA MET A 99 -5.46 -16.66 12.77
C MET A 99 -5.25 -15.75 11.55
N VAL A 100 -6.18 -14.83 11.30
CA VAL A 100 -6.10 -13.89 10.18
C VAL A 100 -4.84 -13.02 10.31
N LEU A 101 -4.65 -12.36 11.45
CA LEU A 101 -3.48 -11.50 11.67
C LEU A 101 -2.18 -12.30 11.64
N GLY A 102 -2.16 -13.52 12.18
CA GLY A 102 -1.02 -14.43 12.14
C GLY A 102 -0.60 -14.76 10.71
N SER A 103 -1.56 -15.02 9.82
CA SER A 103 -1.27 -15.28 8.39
C SER A 103 -0.68 -14.06 7.67
N ILE A 104 -1.19 -12.86 7.97
CA ILE A 104 -0.72 -11.60 7.38
C ILE A 104 0.66 -11.20 7.93
N SER A 105 0.92 -11.49 9.21
CA SER A 105 2.18 -11.17 9.89
C SER A 105 3.41 -11.84 9.26
N GLN A 106 3.23 -12.97 8.54
CA GLN A 106 4.33 -13.64 7.83
C GLN A 106 4.91 -12.77 6.70
N VAL A 107 4.12 -11.84 6.14
CA VAL A 107 4.60 -10.85 5.16
C VAL A 107 5.50 -9.81 5.84
N MET A 108 5.35 -9.61 7.15
CA MET A 108 6.16 -8.72 7.98
C MET A 108 7.45 -9.37 8.52
N ASN A 109 7.74 -10.64 8.20
CA ASN A 109 9.03 -11.26 8.53
C ASN A 109 10.18 -10.88 7.58
N LEU A 110 9.94 -10.09 6.54
CA LEU A 110 11.02 -9.40 5.83
C LEU A 110 11.53 -8.17 6.60
N PHE A 111 10.74 -7.62 7.53
CA PHE A 111 11.12 -6.46 8.34
C PHE A 111 12.06 -6.81 9.50
N THR A 112 12.04 -8.06 9.98
CA THR A 112 12.98 -8.56 11.02
C THR A 112 14.32 -9.02 10.46
N ARG A 113 14.51 -9.02 9.14
CA ARG A 113 15.80 -9.35 8.49
C ARG A 113 16.68 -8.14 8.17
N VAL A 114 16.37 -6.96 8.70
CA VAL A 114 17.27 -5.80 8.72
C VAL A 114 17.88 -5.64 10.12
N LYS A 115 18.92 -6.45 10.36
CA LYS A 115 20.02 -6.38 11.36
C LYS A 115 19.72 -6.04 12.84
N PRO A 116 19.88 -7.02 13.76
CA PRO A 116 20.41 -6.75 15.10
C PRO A 116 21.94 -6.97 15.06
N ASN A 117 22.70 -5.99 14.60
CA ASN A 117 24.16 -6.03 14.73
C ASN A 117 24.73 -4.64 15.03
N ILE A 118 24.17 -4.00 16.04
CA ILE A 118 24.64 -2.70 16.56
C ILE A 118 24.94 -2.69 18.06
N PHE A 119 24.85 -3.83 18.74
CA PHE A 119 25.39 -4.00 20.10
C PHE A 119 26.49 -5.05 20.12
N ARG A 120 27.66 -4.66 19.59
CA ARG A 120 28.96 -5.20 20.01
C ARG A 120 29.88 -3.98 20.17
N ILE A 121 29.88 -3.44 21.38
CA ILE A 121 30.94 -2.58 21.91
C ILE A 121 31.49 -3.33 23.13
#